data_AF-A0A6N2LF29-F1
#
_entry.id   AF-A0A6N2LF29-F1
#
_cell.length_a   1.000
_cell.length_b   1.000
_cell.length_c   1.000
_cell.angle_alpha   90.00
_cell.angle_beta   90.00
_cell.angle_gamma   90.00
#
_symmetry.space_group_name_H-M   'P 1'
#
loop_
_entity.id
_entity.type
_entity.pdbx_description
1 polymer ?
#
loop_
_entity_poly.entity_id
_entity_poly.type
_entity_poly.pdbx_seq_one_letter_code
_entity_poly.pdbx_strand_id
1 'polypeptide(L)'
;MMLSEEIVELAVLVAPEDIRSEIASYEQNLKVFKFEEVRKSTENSSSKSRINGSMYRGEFGGEILAAKKMSRDVTKEVNILKRINHLNLIKL
;
A
#
# COMPACT_ATOMS: atom_id res chain seq x y z
N MET A 1 -40.13 19.67 -23.82
CA MET A 1 -39.94 18.23 -23.50
C MET A 1 -38.57 17.77 -24.02
N MET A 2 -37.51 18.49 -23.63
CA MET A 2 -36.13 18.29 -24.12
C MET A 2 -35.08 18.49 -23.01
N LEU A 3 -35.53 18.78 -21.77
CA LEU A 3 -34.64 19.11 -20.65
C LEU A 3 -34.66 18.01 -19.56
N SER A 4 -35.42 16.92 -19.79
CA SER A 4 -35.52 15.80 -18.85
C SER A 4 -34.69 14.59 -19.27
N GLU A 5 -34.28 14.49 -20.53
CA GLU A 5 -33.44 13.39 -21.03
C GLU A 5 -31.95 13.64 -20.77
N GLU A 6 -31.52 14.90 -20.77
CA GLU A 6 -30.12 15.31 -20.53
C GLU A 6 -29.70 15.16 -19.05
N ILE A 7 -30.67 15.16 -18.11
CA ILE A 7 -30.40 14.96 -16.67
C ILE A 7 -30.16 13.46 -16.36
N VAL A 8 -30.67 12.55 -17.19
CA VAL A 8 -30.47 11.10 -17.00
C VAL A 8 -29.11 10.64 -17.55
N GLU A 9 -28.52 11.41 -18.47
CA GLU A 9 -27.17 11.15 -19.01
C GLU A 9 -26.04 11.52 -18.02
N LEU A 10 -26.37 12.24 -16.95
CA LEU A 10 -25.46 12.56 -15.84
C LEU A 10 -25.32 11.44 -14.81
N ALA A 11 -26.08 10.35 -14.95
CA ALA A 11 -25.78 9.09 -14.30
C ALA A 11 -24.76 8.37 -15.18
N VAL A 12 -23.48 8.61 -14.90
CA VAL A 12 -22.35 7.95 -15.56
C VAL A 12 -22.62 6.44 -15.61
N LEU A 13 -23.04 5.93 -16.76
CA LEU A 13 -23.14 4.50 -17.06
C LEU A 13 -21.72 3.98 -17.24
N VAL A 14 -20.95 3.89 -16.14
CA VAL A 14 -19.68 3.17 -16.15
C VAL A 14 -20.03 1.69 -16.31
N ALA A 15 -19.60 1.06 -17.40
CA ALA A 15 -19.84 -0.37 -17.58
C ALA A 15 -19.16 -1.13 -16.43
N PRO A 16 -19.74 -2.24 -15.93
CA PRO A 16 -19.13 -3.04 -14.87
C PRO A 16 -17.66 -3.42 -15.15
N GLU A 17 -17.32 -3.61 -16.42
CA GLU A 17 -15.97 -3.89 -16.92
C GLU A 17 -15.00 -2.72 -16.70
N ASP A 18 -15.47 -1.48 -16.84
CA ASP A 18 -14.69 -0.27 -16.60
C ASP A 18 -14.39 -0.11 -15.10
N ILE A 19 -15.37 -0.39 -14.23
CA ILE A 19 -15.17 -0.38 -12.77
C ILE A 19 -14.16 -1.45 -12.35
N ARG A 20 -14.26 -2.67 -12.90
CA ARG A 20 -13.30 -3.75 -12.60
C ARG A 20 -11.89 -3.40 -13.04
N SER A 21 -11.76 -2.78 -14.21
CA SER A 21 -10.48 -2.35 -14.75
C SER A 21 -9.86 -1.25 -13.89
N GLU A 22 -10.67 -0.30 -13.41
CA GLU A 22 -10.23 0.76 -12.50
C GLU A 22 -9.83 0.23 -11.11
N ILE A 23 -10.57 -0.73 -10.57
CA ILE A 23 -10.20 -1.40 -9.31
C ILE A 23 -8.90 -2.20 -9.46
N ALA A 24 -8.70 -2.85 -10.62
CA ALA A 24 -7.50 -3.62 -10.90
C ALA A 24 -6.27 -2.73 -11.18
N SER A 25 -6.47 -1.52 -11.69
CA SER A 25 -5.40 -0.55 -11.94
C SER A 25 -5.03 0.24 -10.67
N TYR A 26 -5.90 0.25 -9.67
CA TYR A 26 -5.72 0.99 -8.42
C TYR A 26 -4.42 0.60 -7.70
N GLU A 27 -3.61 1.62 -7.41
CA GLU A 27 -2.39 1.47 -6.62
C GLU A 27 -2.65 2.01 -5.21
N GLN A 28 -2.30 1.22 -4.20
CA GLN A 28 -2.43 1.62 -2.80
C GLN A 28 -1.51 2.82 -2.52
N ASN A 29 -2.03 3.81 -1.79
CA ASN A 29 -1.21 4.90 -1.25
C ASN A 29 -0.23 4.33 -0.22
N LEU A 30 1.06 4.34 -0.55
CA LEU A 30 2.12 3.87 0.34
C LEU A 30 2.53 4.98 1.32
N LYS A 31 2.69 4.60 2.59
CA LYS A 31 3.22 5.49 3.62
C LYS A 31 4.75 5.53 3.48
N VAL A 32 5.29 6.72 3.23
CA VAL A 32 6.74 6.92 3.09
C VAL A 32 7.30 7.39 4.42
N PHE A 33 8.32 6.68 4.91
CA PHE A 33 9.02 7.00 6.15
C PHE A 33 10.41 7.54 5.86
N LYS A 34 10.89 8.44 6.72
CA LYS A 34 12.30 8.85 6.68
C LYS A 34 13.16 7.70 7.20
N PHE A 35 14.36 7.52 6.63
CA PHE A 35 15.28 6.47 7.08
C PHE A 35 15.58 6.55 8.58
N GLU A 36 15.78 7.75 9.10
CA GLU A 36 16.05 7.98 10.52
C GLU A 36 14.88 7.59 11.43
N GLU A 37 13.66 7.78 10.95
CA GLU A 37 12.44 7.34 11.64
C GLU A 37 12.40 5.80 11.71
N VAL A 38 12.61 5.12 10.59
CA VAL A 38 12.70 3.64 10.55
C VAL A 38 13.80 3.12 11.47
N ARG A 39 14.98 3.77 11.46
CA ARG A 39 16.10 3.40 12.31
C ARG A 39 15.76 3.55 13.79
N LYS A 40 15.16 4.67 14.20
CA LYS A 40 14.75 4.91 15.58
C LYS A 40 13.67 3.93 16.02
N SER A 41 12.64 3.76 15.20
CA SER A 41 11.50 2.88 15.49
C SER A 41 11.86 1.42 15.60
N THR A 42 12.93 0.97 14.92
CA THR A 42 13.41 -0.43 14.96
C THR A 42 14.57 -0.66 15.90
N GLU A 43 14.88 0.29 16.80
CA GLU A 43 16.05 0.25 17.69
C GLU A 43 17.37 0.00 16.93
N ASN A 44 17.55 0.69 15.79
CA ASN A 44 18.69 0.52 14.90
C ASN A 44 18.83 -0.92 14.38
N SER A 45 17.71 -1.60 14.11
CA SER A 45 17.68 -3.01 13.70
C SER A 45 18.42 -3.95 14.68
N SER A 46 18.23 -3.71 15.99
CA SER A 46 18.84 -4.53 17.04
C SER A 46 18.29 -5.96 17.06
N SER A 47 18.96 -6.85 17.78
CA SER A 47 18.44 -8.20 18.03
C SER A 47 17.15 -8.21 18.86
N LYS A 48 16.89 -7.17 19.67
CA LYS A 48 15.69 -7.07 20.51
C LYS A 48 14.43 -6.80 19.69
N SER A 49 14.54 -6.04 18.61
CA SER A 49 13.44 -5.76 17.69
C SER A 49 13.29 -6.83 16.61
N ARG A 50 14.23 -7.78 16.50
CA ARG A 50 14.26 -8.78 15.43
C ARG A 50 13.13 -9.80 15.60
N ILE A 51 12.30 -9.91 14.57
CA ILE A 51 11.21 -10.90 14.50
C ILE A 51 11.77 -12.21 13.94
N ASN A 52 12.34 -12.13 12.73
CA ASN A 52 12.97 -13.26 12.05
C ASN A 52 13.85 -12.75 10.90
N GLY A 53 14.99 -13.40 10.64
CA GLY A 53 15.83 -13.09 9.48
C GLY A 53 16.17 -11.60 9.39
N SER A 54 15.82 -10.91 8.30
CA SER A 54 16.03 -9.46 8.16
C SER A 54 14.82 -8.60 8.52
N MET A 55 13.87 -9.12 9.31
CA MET A 55 12.62 -8.45 9.67
C MET A 55 12.63 -7.99 11.13
N TYR A 56 12.24 -6.74 11.35
CA TYR A 56 12.31 -6.04 12.63
C TYR A 56 10.96 -5.40 12.96
N ARG A 57 10.53 -5.49 14.21
CA ARG A 57 9.37 -4.80 14.75
C ARG A 57 9.74 -3.34 15.03
N GLY A 58 8.86 -2.40 14.67
CA GLY A 58 9.03 -1.01 15.06
C GLY A 58 7.72 -0.28 15.28
N GLU A 59 7.75 0.78 16.09
CA GLU A 59 6.60 1.64 16.36
C GLU A 59 6.73 2.96 15.59
N PHE A 60 5.74 3.25 14.74
CA PHE A 60 5.71 4.36 13.80
C PHE A 60 4.48 5.22 14.07
N GLY A 61 4.64 6.28 14.86
CA GLY A 61 3.53 7.17 15.20
C GLY A 61 2.36 6.46 15.90
N GLY A 62 2.68 5.52 16.81
CA GLY A 62 1.69 4.71 17.55
C GLY A 62 1.23 3.43 16.84
N GLU A 63 1.68 3.19 15.60
CA GLU A 63 1.38 1.98 14.84
C GLU A 63 2.56 1.00 14.89
N ILE A 64 2.30 -0.28 15.17
CA ILE A 64 3.33 -1.31 15.14
C ILE A 64 3.44 -1.90 13.74
N LEU A 65 4.59 -1.75 13.10
CA LEU A 65 4.88 -2.24 11.76
C LEU A 65 6.08 -3.18 11.74
N ALA A 66 6.15 -4.04 10.72
CA ALA A 66 7.32 -4.86 10.42
C ALA A 66 8.17 -4.19 9.34
N ALA A 67 9.41 -3.86 9.66
CA ALA A 67 10.39 -3.32 8.72
C ALA A 67 11.33 -4.44 8.26
N LYS A 68 11.37 -4.69 6.94
CA LYS A 68 12.29 -5.66 6.34
C LYS A 68 13.51 -4.94 5.79
N LYS A 69 14.70 -5.26 6.32
CA LYS A 69 15.97 -4.76 5.81
C LYS A 69 16.32 -5.47 4.50
N MET A 70 16.59 -4.68 3.46
CA MET A 70 16.92 -5.13 2.11
C MET A 70 18.31 -4.61 1.72
N SER A 71 19.12 -5.44 1.07
CA SER A 71 20.48 -5.11 0.61
C SER A 71 20.58 -4.86 -0.89
N ARG A 72 19.47 -5.03 -1.60
CA ARG A 72 19.35 -4.91 -3.06
C ARG A 72 18.27 -3.89 -3.41
N ASP A 73 18.24 -3.46 -4.67
CA ASP A 73 17.11 -2.69 -5.21
C ASP A 73 15.82 -3.51 -5.08
N VAL A 74 14.76 -2.85 -4.60
CA VAL A 74 13.44 -3.42 -4.34
C VAL A 74 12.33 -2.74 -5.14
N THR A 75 12.68 -1.91 -6.12
CA THR A 75 11.72 -1.16 -6.95
C THR A 75 10.70 -2.09 -7.60
N LYS A 76 11.12 -3.27 -8.08
CA LYS A 76 10.21 -4.27 -8.67
C LYS A 76 9.26 -4.85 -7.63
N GLU A 77 9.77 -5.27 -6.48
CA GLU A 77 8.94 -5.81 -5.38
C GLU A 77 7.91 -4.78 -4.88
N VAL A 78 8.31 -3.52 -4.67
CA VAL A 78 7.40 -2.44 -4.24
C VAL A 78 6.32 -2.18 -5.30
N ASN A 79 6.68 -2.17 -6.58
CA ASN A 79 5.72 -1.96 -7.67
C ASN A 79 4.67 -3.08 -7.79
N ILE A 80 5.02 -4.30 -7.39
CA ILE A 80 4.07 -5.42 -7.35
C ILE A 80 3.19 -5.29 -6.09
N LEU A 81 3.81 -5.09 -4.92
CA LEU A 81 3.09 -5.07 -3.64
C LEU A 81 2.10 -3.91 -3.52
N LYS A 82 2.38 -2.75 -4.14
CA LYS A 82 1.45 -1.60 -4.16
C LYS A 82 0.13 -1.89 -4.88
N ARG A 83 0.07 -2.94 -5.72
CA ARG A 83 -1.12 -3.34 -6.51
C ARG A 83 -1.87 -4.53 -5.90
N ILE A 84 -1.31 -5.17 -4.87
CA ILE A 84 -1.91 -6.36 -4.27
C ILE A 84 -2.69 -5.95 -3.02
N ASN A 85 -3.98 -6.22 -3.03
CA ASN A 85 -4.84 -6.10 -1.86
C ASN A 85 -5.67 -7.38 -1.72
N HIS A 86 -5.13 -8.36 -0.99
CA HIS A 86 -5.76 -9.66 -0.80
C HIS A 86 -5.74 -10.04 0.68
N LEU A 87 -6.84 -10.59 1.18
CA LEU A 87 -7.03 -10.89 2.62
C LEU A 87 -5.95 -11.81 3.20
N ASN A 88 -5.38 -12.70 2.39
CA ASN A 88 -4.33 -13.63 2.79
C ASN A 88 -2.89 -13.14 2.52
N LEU A 89 -2.72 -11.90 2.04
CA LEU A 89 -1.41 -11.31 1.77
C LEU A 89 -1.19 -10.09 2.64
N ILE A 90 0.04 -9.91 3.09
CA ILE A 90 0.43 -8.78 3.93
C ILE A 90 0.49 -7.53 3.06
N LYS A 91 -0.20 -6.47 3.50
CA LYS A 91 -0.14 -5.16 2.87
C LYS A 91 1.22 -4.49 3.13
N LEU A 92 1.73 -3.79 2.13
CA LEU A 92 2.90 -2.92 2.25
C LEU A 92 2.52 -1.54 2.84
#